data_AF-A0A7J5Z5I0-F1
#
_entry.id   AF-A0A7J5Z5I0-F1
#
_cell.length_a   1.000
_cell.length_b   1.000
_cell.length_c   1.000
_cell.angle_alpha   90.00
_cell.angle_beta   90.00
_cell.angle_gamma   90.00
#
_symmetry.space_group_name_H-M   'P 1'
#
loop_
_entity.id
_entity.type
_entity.pdbx_description
1 polymer ?
#
loop_
_entity_poly.entity_id
_entity_poly.type
_entity_poly.pdbx_seq_one_letter_code
_entity_poly.pdbx_strand_id
1 'polypeptide(L)'
;MLHDLSVLYTGNWPSTPGIRHGEAQVKRLCSGEEQAHPDSETESLKPLIQCMKTIPCSTAECERGFSLMNNICTDRRSTLLLSNVSNMMMISLNGPPVTLFEPRKYVTTWLRSHRSATQARRQCTPQMPEYKHIWKAL
;
A
#
# COMPACT_ATOMS: atom_id res chain seq x y z
N MET A 1 1.43 -16.42 -26.65
CA MET A 1 1.74 -15.91 -25.29
C MET A 1 2.87 -14.87 -25.31
N LEU A 2 4.16 -15.24 -25.47
CA LEU A 2 5.26 -14.25 -25.50
C LEU A 2 5.15 -13.19 -26.61
N HIS A 3 4.69 -13.58 -27.80
CA HIS A 3 4.43 -12.65 -28.90
C HIS A 3 3.31 -11.65 -28.58
N ASP A 4 2.28 -12.05 -27.83
CA ASP A 4 1.17 -11.15 -27.49
C ASP A 4 1.56 -10.14 -26.41
N LEU A 5 2.55 -10.47 -25.56
CA LEU A 5 3.13 -9.55 -24.59
C LEU A 5 3.98 -8.45 -25.23
N SER A 6 4.40 -8.62 -26.49
CA SER A 6 5.18 -7.61 -27.22
C SER A 6 4.43 -6.27 -27.35
N VAL A 7 3.10 -6.28 -27.23
CA VAL A 7 2.26 -5.08 -27.27
C VAL A 7 2.38 -4.20 -26.05
N LEU A 8 2.79 -4.76 -24.91
CA LEU A 8 3.01 -4.00 -23.68
C LEU A 8 4.37 -3.29 -23.70
N TYR A 9 5.27 -3.69 -24.59
CA TYR A 9 6.58 -3.07 -24.72
C TYR A 9 6.52 -1.87 -25.67
N THR A 10 6.68 -0.68 -25.09
CA THR A 10 6.59 0.61 -25.79
C THR A 10 7.63 0.78 -26.91
N GLY A 11 8.76 0.06 -26.85
CA GLY A 11 9.77 0.07 -27.91
C GLY A 11 9.36 -0.66 -29.20
N ASN A 12 8.29 -1.45 -29.17
CA ASN A 12 7.74 -2.15 -30.34
C ASN A 12 6.54 -1.44 -30.96
N TRP A 13 6.19 -0.26 -30.44
CA TRP A 13 5.01 0.45 -30.90
C TRP A 13 5.29 1.12 -32.26
N PRO A 14 4.33 1.10 -33.19
CA PRO A 14 4.42 1.87 -34.41
C PRO A 14 4.43 3.37 -34.07
N SER A 15 5.07 4.19 -34.90
CA SER A 15 5.19 5.65 -34.67
C SER A 15 3.84 6.37 -34.53
N THR A 16 2.76 5.78 -35.04
CA THR A 16 1.38 6.25 -34.89
C THR A 16 0.45 5.07 -34.55
N PRO A 17 0.31 4.71 -33.27
CA PRO A 17 -0.59 3.63 -32.87
C PRO A 17 -2.04 4.10 -33.01
N GLY A 18 -2.86 3.33 -33.71
CA GLY A 18 -4.30 3.54 -33.72
C GLY A 18 -4.91 3.28 -32.34
N ILE A 19 -6.06 3.87 -32.04
CA ILE A 19 -6.76 3.74 -30.73
C ILE A 19 -7.00 2.26 -30.35
N ARG A 20 -7.10 1.37 -31.35
CA ARG A 20 -7.34 -0.07 -31.18
C ARG A 20 -6.05 -0.92 -31.23
N HIS A 21 -4.87 -0.30 -31.23
CA HIS A 21 -3.60 -1.01 -31.28
C HIS A 21 -3.47 -1.93 -30.05
N GLY A 22 -3.22 -3.21 -30.29
CA GLY A 22 -3.07 -4.22 -29.24
C GLY A 22 -4.34 -4.83 -28.68
N GLU A 23 -5.53 -4.36 -29.07
CA GLU A 23 -6.81 -4.88 -28.57
C GLU A 23 -6.95 -6.40 -28.77
N ALA A 24 -6.59 -6.91 -29.95
CA ALA A 24 -6.67 -8.34 -30.25
C ALA A 24 -5.66 -9.19 -29.45
N GLN A 25 -4.50 -8.61 -29.11
CA GLN A 25 -3.44 -9.29 -28.35
C GLN A 25 -3.80 -9.33 -26.86
N VAL A 26 -4.31 -8.21 -26.33
CA VAL A 26 -4.85 -8.12 -24.97
C VAL A 26 -6.05 -9.05 -24.79
N LYS A 27 -6.96 -9.12 -25.77
CA LYS A 27 -8.11 -10.02 -25.73
C LYS A 27 -7.70 -11.49 -25.68
N ARG A 28 -6.65 -11.88 -26.41
CA ARG A 28 -6.09 -13.24 -26.38
C ARG A 28 -5.38 -13.57 -25.06
N LEU A 29 -4.68 -12.59 -24.48
CA LEU A 29 -4.06 -12.73 -23.16
C LEU A 29 -5.13 -12.97 -22.09
N CYS A 30 -6.18 -12.16 -22.05
CA CYS A 30 -7.29 -12.34 -21.11
C CYS A 30 -8.06 -13.64 -21.31
N SER A 31 -8.31 -14.07 -22.55
CA SER A 31 -9.02 -15.34 -22.78
C SER A 31 -8.22 -16.57 -22.36
N GLY A 32 -6.89 -16.45 -22.22
CA GLY A 32 -6.04 -17.53 -21.72
C GLY A 32 -6.05 -17.67 -20.19
N GLU A 33 -6.54 -16.65 -19.47
CA GLU A 33 -6.63 -16.68 -18.00
C GLU A 33 -7.83 -17.51 -17.50
N GLU A 34 -8.83 -17.79 -18.33
CA GLU A 34 -9.98 -18.63 -17.95
C GLU A 34 -9.64 -20.13 -17.80
N GLN A 35 -8.47 -20.58 -18.26
CA GLN A 35 -8.08 -22.01 -18.25
C GLN A 35 -6.64 -22.30 -17.78
N ALA A 36 -5.94 -21.33 -17.18
CA ALA A 36 -4.61 -21.58 -16.63
C ALA A 36 -4.68 -22.27 -15.26
N HIS A 37 -4.42 -23.57 -15.25
CA HIS A 37 -4.07 -24.34 -14.05
C HIS A 37 -2.75 -23.79 -13.45
N PRO A 38 -2.69 -23.45 -12.15
CA PRO A 38 -1.64 -22.59 -11.58
C PRO A 38 -0.26 -23.24 -11.36
N ASP A 39 -0.02 -24.47 -11.80
CA ASP A 39 1.05 -25.30 -11.20
C ASP A 39 2.33 -25.48 -12.05
N SER A 40 2.53 -24.68 -13.11
CA SER A 40 3.85 -24.62 -13.80
C SER A 40 4.45 -23.21 -13.79
N GLU A 41 4.69 -22.68 -12.59
CA GLU A 41 5.40 -21.42 -12.41
C GLU A 41 6.88 -21.55 -12.83
N THR A 42 7.30 -20.80 -13.84
CA THR A 42 8.71 -20.57 -14.12
C THR A 42 9.28 -19.68 -13.01
N GLU A 43 10.26 -20.17 -12.23
CA GLU A 43 10.90 -19.46 -11.10
C GLU A 43 11.32 -18.02 -11.42
N SER A 44 11.63 -17.73 -12.69
CA SER A 44 12.02 -16.39 -13.17
C SER A 44 10.89 -15.35 -13.18
N LEU A 45 9.62 -15.78 -13.22
CA LEU A 45 8.44 -14.89 -13.31
C LEU A 45 7.79 -14.59 -11.95
N LYS A 46 8.15 -15.34 -10.90
CA LYS A 46 7.67 -15.14 -9.52
C LYS A 46 7.77 -13.69 -9.02
N PRO A 47 8.90 -12.96 -9.18
CA PRO A 47 8.98 -11.58 -8.68
C PRO A 47 8.01 -10.64 -9.42
N LEU A 48 7.75 -10.88 -10.70
CA LEU A 48 6.81 -10.07 -11.49
C LEU A 48 5.36 -10.31 -11.03
N ILE A 49 4.98 -11.58 -10.85
CA ILE A 49 3.67 -11.96 -10.34
C ILE A 49 3.44 -11.37 -8.94
N GLN A 50 4.45 -11.39 -8.07
CA GLN A 50 4.35 -10.81 -6.74
C GLN A 50 4.21 -9.28 -6.79
N CYS A 51 4.90 -8.60 -7.71
CA CYS A 51 4.74 -7.16 -7.92
C CYS A 51 3.33 -6.84 -8.43
N MET A 52 2.81 -7.59 -9.41
CA MET A 52 1.45 -7.41 -9.92
C MET A 52 0.39 -7.57 -8.83
N LYS A 53 0.57 -8.50 -7.89
CA LYS A 53 -0.32 -8.69 -6.73
C LYS A 53 -0.34 -7.49 -5.76
N THR A 54 0.64 -6.58 -5.82
CA THR A 54 0.66 -5.36 -4.99
C THR A 54 -0.09 -4.19 -5.61
N ILE A 55 -0.43 -4.27 -6.91
CA ILE A 55 -1.16 -3.21 -7.59
C ILE A 55 -2.64 -3.34 -7.21
N PRO A 56 -3.25 -2.31 -6.59
CA PRO A 56 -4.67 -2.35 -6.27
C PRO A 56 -5.48 -2.43 -7.56
N CYS A 57 -6.29 -3.49 -7.70
CA CYS A 57 -7.11 -3.72 -8.89
C CYS A 57 -8.35 -2.82 -8.97
N SER A 58 -8.63 -2.01 -7.94
CA SER A 58 -9.87 -1.22 -7.83
C SER A 58 -9.68 0.12 -7.12
N THR A 59 -10.43 1.13 -7.57
CA THR A 59 -10.56 2.43 -6.90
C THR A 59 -11.28 2.35 -5.56
N ALA A 60 -11.97 1.25 -5.26
CA ALA A 60 -12.66 1.05 -3.98
C ALA A 60 -11.71 1.10 -2.77
N GLU A 61 -10.46 0.67 -2.94
CA GLU A 61 -9.45 0.75 -1.87
C GLU A 61 -9.07 2.21 -1.56
N CYS A 62 -9.03 3.08 -2.59
CA CYS A 62 -8.82 4.51 -2.40
C CYS A 62 -10.02 5.17 -1.68
N GLU A 63 -11.25 4.81 -2.05
CA GLU A 63 -12.47 5.30 -1.41
C GLU A 63 -12.58 4.90 0.07
N ARG A 64 -12.16 3.66 0.39
CA ARG A 64 -12.00 3.19 1.77
C ARG A 64 -10.99 4.05 2.53
N GLY A 65 -9.85 4.37 1.91
CA GLY A 65 -8.85 5.29 2.47
C GLY A 65 -9.41 6.69 2.76
N PHE A 66 -10.14 7.29 1.83
CA PHE A 66 -10.76 8.60 2.04
C PHE A 66 -11.81 8.59 3.15
N SER A 67 -12.64 7.55 3.21
CA SER A 67 -13.62 7.37 4.28
C SER A 67 -12.96 7.28 5.66
N LEU A 68 -11.82 6.59 5.74
CA LEU A 68 -11.02 6.48 6.96
C LEU A 68 -10.38 7.81 7.35
N MET A 69 -9.91 8.58 6.37
CA MET A 69 -9.38 9.92 6.60
C MET A 69 -10.46 10.85 7.16
N ASN A 70 -11.69 10.79 6.64
CA ASN A 70 -12.81 11.57 7.19
C ASN A 70 -13.11 11.19 8.66
N ASN A 71 -12.96 9.92 9.02
CA ASN A 71 -13.08 9.48 10.41
C ASN A 71 -11.96 10.03 11.30
N ILE A 72 -10.74 10.20 10.78
CA ILE A 72 -9.59 10.73 11.53
C ILE A 72 -9.67 12.25 11.66
N CYS A 73 -9.91 12.94 10.53
CA CYS A 73 -10.00 14.39 10.40
C CYS A 73 -11.45 14.87 10.61
N THR A 74 -11.98 14.65 11.81
CA THR A 74 -13.28 15.19 12.22
C THR A 74 -13.18 16.69 12.52
N ASP A 75 -14.30 17.42 12.49
CA ASP A 75 -14.35 18.87 12.83
C ASP A 75 -13.71 19.20 14.19
N ARG A 76 -13.87 18.31 15.18
CA ARG A 76 -13.25 18.42 16.52
C ARG A 76 -11.75 18.14 16.55
N ARG A 77 -11.21 17.50 15.51
CA ARG A 77 -9.79 17.13 15.33
C ARG A 77 -9.15 17.86 14.14
N SER A 78 -9.65 19.04 13.81
CA SER A 78 -9.22 19.87 12.68
C SER A 78 -7.80 20.44 12.81
N THR A 79 -7.14 20.28 13.97
CA THR A 79 -5.81 20.85 14.27
C THR A 79 -4.67 19.83 14.25
N LEU A 80 -4.90 18.64 13.70
CA LEU A 80 -3.84 17.62 13.58
C LEU A 80 -2.80 18.04 12.54
N LEU A 81 -1.52 17.96 12.92
CA LEU A 81 -0.41 18.08 11.97
C LEU A 81 -0.51 16.98 10.89
N LEU A 82 -0.12 17.31 9.66
CA LEU A 82 -0.13 16.37 8.54
C LEU A 82 0.64 15.07 8.84
N SER A 83 1.76 15.17 9.56
CA SER A 83 2.54 14.01 10.01
C SER A 83 1.72 13.07 10.91
N ASN A 84 0.90 13.63 11.80
CA ASN A 84 0.05 12.85 12.71
C ASN A 84 -1.12 12.20 11.95
N VAL A 85 -1.71 12.91 10.98
CA VAL A 85 -2.76 12.35 10.11
C VAL A 85 -2.20 11.17 9.31
N SER A 86 -1.02 11.36 8.68
CA SER A 86 -0.33 10.31 7.92
C SER A 86 -0.04 9.06 8.78
N ASN A 87 0.49 9.27 10.00
CA ASN A 87 0.74 8.16 10.93
C ASN A 87 -0.54 7.42 11.33
N MET A 88 -1.64 8.14 11.59
CA MET A 88 -2.92 7.51 11.91
C MET A 88 -3.52 6.75 10.73
N MET A 89 -3.41 7.30 9.51
CA MET A 89 -3.81 6.63 8.28
C MET A 89 -3.03 5.33 8.07
N MET A 90 -1.70 5.37 8.27
CA MET A 90 -0.83 4.19 8.19
C MET A 90 -1.29 3.07 9.13
N ILE A 91 -1.53 3.40 10.40
CA ILE A 91 -2.01 2.44 11.41
C ILE A 91 -3.40 1.92 11.04
N SER A 92 -4.28 2.78 10.53
CA SER A 92 -5.66 2.39 10.28
C SER A 92 -5.83 1.54 9.00
N LEU A 93 -4.94 1.71 8.02
CA LEU A 93 -4.93 0.92 6.78
C LEU A 93 -4.16 -0.39 6.91
N ASN A 94 -3.00 -0.37 7.56
CA ASN A 94 -2.08 -1.51 7.60
C ASN A 94 -2.01 -2.18 8.97
N GLY A 95 -2.66 -1.62 9.99
CA GLY A 95 -2.64 -2.17 11.33
C GLY A 95 -3.41 -3.49 11.43
N PRO A 96 -3.09 -4.32 12.44
CA PRO A 96 -3.84 -5.53 12.69
C PRO A 96 -5.30 -5.20 13.03
N PRO A 97 -6.26 -6.10 12.72
CA PRO A 97 -7.62 -5.98 13.19
C PRO A 97 -7.66 -5.77 14.71
N VAL A 98 -8.61 -4.97 15.20
CA VAL A 98 -8.73 -4.64 16.63
C VAL A 98 -8.83 -5.89 17.51
N THR A 99 -9.41 -6.98 16.99
CA THR A 99 -9.53 -8.28 17.67
C THR A 99 -8.19 -8.99 17.86
N LEU A 100 -7.22 -8.73 16.97
CA LEU A 100 -5.86 -9.30 17.00
C LEU A 100 -4.83 -8.32 17.57
N PHE A 101 -5.25 -7.08 17.86
CA PHE A 101 -4.38 -6.06 18.40
C PHE A 101 -4.04 -6.36 19.85
N GLU A 102 -2.74 -6.48 20.15
CA GLU A 102 -2.24 -6.73 21.51
C GLU A 102 -1.70 -5.42 22.15
N PRO A 103 -2.55 -4.63 22.83
CA PRO A 103 -2.18 -3.30 23.30
C PRO A 103 -1.05 -3.31 24.34
N ARG A 104 -0.91 -4.40 25.12
CA ARG A 104 0.02 -4.46 26.25
C ARG A 104 1.47 -4.24 25.83
N LYS A 105 1.91 -4.84 24.72
CA LYS A 105 3.29 -4.70 24.21
C LYS A 105 3.61 -3.27 23.83
N TYR A 106 2.68 -2.59 23.17
CA TYR A 106 2.83 -1.20 22.76
C TYR A 106 2.81 -0.25 23.96
N VAL A 107 1.83 -0.40 24.85
CA VAL A 107 1.68 0.47 26.04
C VAL A 107 2.89 0.34 26.97
N THR A 108 3.36 -0.88 27.23
CA THR A 108 4.55 -1.09 28.09
C THR A 108 5.81 -0.49 27.48
N THR A 109 6.01 -0.60 26.16
CA THR A 109 7.14 0.02 25.45
C THR A 109 7.02 1.55 25.45
N TRP A 110 5.81 2.07 25.23
CA TRP A 110 5.54 3.51 25.26
C TRP A 110 5.81 4.08 26.65
N LEU A 111 5.29 3.46 27.73
CA LEU A 111 5.52 3.90 29.11
C LEU A 111 6.99 3.83 29.54
N ARG A 112 7.79 2.92 28.96
CA ARG A 112 9.24 2.85 29.20
C ARG A 112 10.01 3.99 28.52
N SER A 113 9.52 4.48 27.38
CA SER A 113 10.21 5.48 26.53
C SER A 113 9.67 6.90 26.71
N HIS A 114 8.41 7.04 27.08
CA HIS A 114 7.70 8.31 27.24
C HIS A 114 7.29 8.49 28.69
N ARG A 115 7.48 9.70 29.21
CA ARG A 115 7.13 10.02 30.59
C ARG A 115 5.63 10.34 30.69
N SER A 116 5.06 10.05 31.86
CA SER A 116 3.66 10.37 32.17
C SER A 116 3.33 11.82 31.85
N ALA A 117 2.11 12.08 31.38
CA ALA A 117 1.62 13.42 30.99
C ALA A 117 1.70 14.47 32.12
N THR A 118 1.90 14.04 33.37
CA THR A 118 2.11 14.89 34.54
C THR A 118 3.54 15.43 34.69
N GLN A 119 4.52 14.94 33.94
CA GLN A 119 5.88 15.46 34.01
C GLN A 119 6.04 16.66 33.06
N ALA A 120 6.38 17.82 33.60
CA ALA A 120 6.37 19.11 32.89
C ALA A 120 7.00 19.08 31.49
N ARG A 121 6.30 19.69 30.52
CA ARG A 121 6.68 19.82 29.11
C ARG A 121 8.14 20.28 28.96
N ARG A 122 8.96 19.51 28.23
CA ARG A 122 10.15 20.07 27.58
C ARG A 122 9.73 20.79 26.30
N GLN A 123 10.39 21.90 26.02
CA GLN A 123 10.43 22.48 24.67
C GLN A 123 10.97 21.40 23.72
N CYS A 124 10.18 21.07 22.70
CA CYS A 124 10.54 20.08 21.70
C CYS A 124 11.53 20.72 20.72
N THR A 125 12.81 20.36 20.79
CA THR A 125 13.70 20.56 19.64
C THR A 125 13.35 19.49 18.59
N PRO A 126 13.21 19.85 17.30
CA PRO A 126 12.85 18.91 16.26
C PRO A 126 14.06 18.04 15.94
N GLN A 127 14.21 16.93 16.66
CA GLN A 127 15.11 15.86 16.26
C GLN A 127 14.37 15.03 15.21
N MET A 128 14.89 14.99 13.98
CA MET A 128 14.33 14.12 12.95
C MET A 128 14.51 12.65 13.38
N PRO A 129 13.42 11.88 13.53
CA PRO A 129 13.54 10.49 13.92
C PRO A 129 14.19 9.69 12.78
N GLU A 130 15.22 8.93 13.11
CA GLU A 130 15.83 7.94 12.22
C GLU A 130 14.78 6.84 11.95
N TYR A 131 14.23 6.81 10.74
CA TYR A 131 13.23 5.85 10.33
C TYR A 131 13.86 4.46 10.17
N LYS A 132 13.97 3.69 11.26
CA LYS A 132 14.17 2.25 11.15
C LYS A 132 12.99 1.67 10.40
N HIS A 133 13.27 1.06 9.25
CA HIS A 133 12.29 0.49 8.33
C HIS A 133 11.28 -0.41 9.07
N ILE A 134 10.09 0.14 9.29
CA ILE A 134 8.90 -0.49 9.87
C ILE A 134 8.46 -1.76 9.12
N TRP A 135 8.91 -1.92 7.87
CA TRP A 135 8.67 -3.09 7.02
C TRP A 135 9.36 -4.38 7.49
N LYS A 136 10.23 -4.34 8.50
CA LYS A 136 10.85 -5.56 9.06
C LYS A 136 9.93 -6.36 10.00
N ALA A 137 8.73 -5.86 10.29
CA ALA A 137 7.80 -6.46 11.26
C ALA A 137 6.45 -6.91 10.66
N LEU A 138 6.29 -6.80 9.32
CA LEU A 138 5.22 -7.43 8.55
C LEU A 138 5.81 -8.66 7.82
#